data_AF-A0A0T1XQH5-F1
#
_entry.id   AF-A0A0T1XQH5-F1
#
_cell.length_a   1.000
_cell.length_b   1.000
_cell.length_c   1.000
_cell.angle_alpha   90.00
_cell.angle_beta   90.00
_cell.angle_gamma   90.00
#
_symmetry.space_group_name_H-M   'P 1'
#
loop_
_entity.id
_entity.type
_entity.pdbx_description
1 polymer ?
#
loop_
_entity_poly.entity_id
_entity_poly.type
_entity_poly.pdbx_seq_one_letter_code
_entity_poly.pdbx_strand_id
1 'polypeptide(L)'
;MNGTTATLSMRENIAATLSALGDSEKSHLQLLMENPAQDENLIEALRHHIDLASNARLLNSLKLERLGEWLGANAPNRLQIRLMETSKSSQHAAYQAFRAGLVRSGGLEKAYPKA
;
A
#
# COMPACT_ATOMS: atom_id res chain seq x y z
N MET A 1 -8.09 -28.39 -1.93
CA MET A 1 -7.04 -27.45 -1.46
C MET A 1 -6.69 -26.41 -2.55
N ASN A 2 -7.68 -25.77 -3.20
CA ASN A 2 -7.45 -24.87 -4.35
C ASN A 2 -7.61 -23.37 -4.03
N GLY A 3 -7.96 -23.00 -2.79
CA GLY A 3 -8.16 -21.60 -2.41
C GLY A 3 -6.86 -20.83 -2.17
N THR A 4 -5.80 -21.51 -1.74
CA THR A 4 -4.54 -20.87 -1.33
C THR A 4 -3.68 -20.42 -2.53
N THR A 5 -3.73 -21.15 -3.65
CA THR A 5 -3.01 -20.78 -4.88
C THR A 5 -3.67 -19.61 -5.61
N ALA A 6 -5.00 -19.56 -5.65
CA ALA A 6 -5.73 -18.43 -6.25
C ALA A 6 -5.51 -17.12 -5.48
N THR A 7 -5.52 -17.18 -4.14
CA THR A 7 -5.24 -16.01 -3.28
C THR A 7 -3.77 -15.57 -3.33
N LEU A 8 -2.83 -16.50 -3.50
CA LEU A 8 -1.42 -16.18 -3.72
C LEU A 8 -1.21 -15.46 -5.05
N SER A 9 -1.77 -15.97 -6.15
CA SER A 9 -1.68 -15.32 -7.47
C SER A 9 -2.32 -13.93 -7.47
N MET A 10 -3.44 -13.75 -6.76
CA MET A 10 -4.06 -12.44 -6.59
C MET A 10 -3.12 -11.44 -5.89
N ARG A 11 -2.46 -11.85 -4.80
CA ARG A 11 -1.52 -10.99 -4.07
C ARG A 11 -0.30 -10.60 -4.90
N GLU A 12 0.23 -11.53 -5.70
CA GLU A 12 1.34 -11.24 -6.62
C GLU A 12 0.94 -10.22 -7.69
N ASN A 13 -0.26 -10.35 -8.25
CA ASN A 13 -0.79 -9.37 -9.21
C ASN A 13 -0.95 -7.99 -8.57
N ILE A 14 -1.52 -7.89 -7.36
CA ILE A 14 -1.67 -6.61 -6.65
C ILE A 14 -0.29 -5.99 -6.36
N ALA A 15 0.70 -6.79 -5.95
CA ALA A 15 2.06 -6.30 -5.71
C ALA A 15 2.73 -5.76 -6.99
N ALA A 16 2.49 -6.39 -8.14
CA ALA A 16 2.95 -5.89 -9.44
C ALA A 16 2.26 -4.56 -9.80
N THR A 17 0.94 -4.45 -9.59
CA THR A 17 0.16 -3.22 -9.78
C THR A 17 0.67 -2.07 -8.91
N LEU A 18 0.93 -2.32 -7.62
CA LEU A 18 1.51 -1.34 -6.68
C LEU A 18 2.89 -0.86 -7.13
N SER A 19 3.68 -1.76 -7.73
CA SER A 19 4.98 -1.39 -8.30
C SER A 19 4.84 -0.53 -9.55
N ALA A 20 3.94 -0.81 -10.50
CA ALA A 20 3.90 0.00 -11.72
C ALA A 20 3.37 1.43 -11.46
N LEU A 21 2.34 1.58 -10.62
CA LEU A 21 1.75 2.87 -10.23
C LEU A 21 1.37 3.81 -11.41
N GLY A 22 1.07 3.24 -12.58
CA GLY A 22 0.54 3.97 -13.73
C GLY A 22 -0.97 4.22 -13.60
N ASP A 23 -1.56 4.93 -14.56
CA ASP A 23 -2.97 5.34 -14.47
C ASP A 23 -3.93 4.14 -14.51
N SER A 24 -3.58 3.09 -15.27
CA SER A 24 -4.35 1.84 -15.31
C SER A 24 -4.28 1.11 -13.96
N GLU A 25 -3.09 1.03 -13.36
CA GLU A 25 -2.89 0.39 -12.07
C GLU A 25 -3.58 1.12 -10.93
N LYS A 26 -3.54 2.46 -10.94
CA LYS A 26 -4.26 3.30 -9.99
C LYS A 26 -5.76 3.07 -10.08
N SER A 27 -6.31 2.99 -11.29
CA SER A 27 -7.73 2.71 -11.52
C SER A 27 -8.11 1.32 -10.99
N HIS A 28 -7.25 0.32 -11.22
CA HIS A 28 -7.45 -1.03 -10.69
C HIS A 28 -7.42 -1.06 -9.15
N LEU A 29 -6.46 -0.37 -8.52
CA LEU A 29 -6.36 -0.29 -7.06
C LEU A 29 -7.56 0.45 -6.45
N GLN A 30 -8.05 1.50 -7.10
CA GLN A 30 -9.27 2.19 -6.66
C GLN A 30 -10.47 1.23 -6.65
N LEU A 31 -10.70 0.50 -7.73
CA LEU A 31 -11.77 -0.51 -7.79
C LEU A 31 -11.59 -1.60 -6.72
N LEU A 32 -10.36 -2.04 -6.47
CA LEU A 32 -10.07 -3.00 -5.41
C LEU A 32 -10.44 -2.44 -4.03
N MET A 33 -10.10 -1.18 -3.76
CA MET A 33 -10.42 -0.47 -2.53
C MET A 33 -11.93 -0.16 -2.37
N GLU A 34 -12.76 -0.33 -3.39
CA GLU A 34 -14.22 -0.26 -3.23
C GLU A 34 -14.78 -1.50 -2.53
N ASN A 35 -14.06 -2.62 -2.52
CA ASN A 35 -14.49 -3.88 -1.92
C ASN A 35 -13.79 -4.15 -0.57
N PRO A 36 -14.47 -3.98 0.58
CA PRO A 36 -13.87 -4.21 1.90
C PRO A 36 -13.35 -5.63 2.10
N ALA A 37 -13.89 -6.63 1.41
CA ALA A 37 -13.40 -8.01 1.49
C ALA A 37 -11.99 -8.18 0.91
N GLN A 38 -11.48 -7.21 0.16
CA GLN A 38 -10.14 -7.20 -0.41
C GLN A 38 -9.13 -6.39 0.42
N ASP A 39 -9.57 -5.73 1.49
CA ASP A 39 -8.71 -4.87 2.31
C ASP A 39 -7.51 -5.66 2.89
N GLU A 40 -7.73 -6.90 3.35
CA GLU A 40 -6.64 -7.77 3.84
C GLU A 40 -5.64 -8.12 2.72
N ASN A 41 -6.13 -8.57 1.57
CA ASN A 41 -5.29 -8.91 0.43
C ASN A 41 -4.46 -7.72 -0.05
N LEU A 42 -5.04 -6.52 -0.06
CA LEU A 42 -4.35 -5.28 -0.42
C LEU A 42 -3.23 -4.95 0.56
N ILE A 43 -3.50 -5.03 1.88
CA ILE A 43 -2.50 -4.71 2.91
C ILE A 43 -1.37 -5.74 2.93
N GLU A 44 -1.68 -7.03 2.77
CA GLU A 44 -0.66 -8.08 2.65
C GLU A 44 0.21 -7.88 1.40
N ALA A 45 -0.40 -7.61 0.24
CA ALA A 45 0.32 -7.35 -1.00
C ALA A 45 1.19 -6.08 -0.91
N LEU A 46 0.70 -5.03 -0.24
CA LEU A 46 1.47 -3.82 0.05
C LEU A 46 2.67 -4.10 0.93
N ARG A 47 2.50 -4.85 2.03
CA ARG A 47 3.61 -5.22 2.90
C ARG A 47 4.65 -6.03 2.13
N HIS A 48 4.21 -7.03 1.37
CA HIS A 48 5.09 -7.82 0.53
C HIS A 48 5.85 -6.95 -0.49
N HIS A 49 5.19 -5.99 -1.13
CA HIS A 49 5.84 -5.05 -2.06
C HIS A 49 6.94 -4.22 -1.37
N ILE A 50 6.67 -3.68 -0.17
CA ILE A 50 7.65 -2.90 0.58
C ILE A 50 8.81 -3.80 1.05
N ASP A 51 8.54 -5.05 1.43
CA ASP A 51 9.57 -6.04 1.79
C ASP A 51 10.44 -6.41 0.59
N LEU A 52 9.88 -6.58 -0.61
CA LEU A 52 10.67 -6.78 -1.81
C LEU A 52 11.56 -5.57 -2.10
N ALA A 53 11.04 -4.36 -1.92
CA ALA A 53 11.81 -3.13 -2.09
C ALA A 53 12.90 -2.97 -1.02
N SER A 54 12.69 -3.47 0.20
CA SER A 54 13.70 -3.44 1.28
C SER A 54 14.86 -4.39 1.01
N ASN A 55 14.61 -5.51 0.33
CA ASN A 55 15.63 -6.50 -0.04
C ASN A 55 16.28 -6.23 -1.42
N ALA A 56 15.84 -5.19 -2.14
CA ALA A 56 16.41 -4.84 -3.44
C ALA A 56 17.83 -4.29 -3.32
N ARG A 57 18.66 -4.51 -4.36
CA ARG A 57 20.05 -4.00 -4.39
C ARG A 57 20.13 -2.47 -4.25
N LEU A 58 19.14 -1.76 -4.79
CA LEU A 58 19.00 -0.31 -4.70
C LEU A 58 17.58 0.03 -4.27
N LEU A 59 17.46 0.86 -3.23
CA LEU A 59 16.17 1.34 -2.75
C LEU A 59 15.66 2.48 -3.63
N ASN A 60 14.51 2.30 -4.26
CA ASN A 60 13.80 3.38 -4.94
C ASN A 60 12.85 4.09 -3.96
N SER A 61 13.42 4.91 -3.07
CA SER A 61 12.67 5.63 -2.03
C SER A 61 11.62 6.57 -2.61
N LEU A 62 11.95 7.30 -3.70
CA LEU A 62 11.01 8.21 -4.37
C LEU A 62 9.73 7.51 -4.84
N LYS A 63 9.87 6.29 -5.35
CA LYS A 63 8.72 5.48 -5.79
C LYS A 63 7.84 5.05 -4.63
N LEU A 64 8.45 4.64 -3.51
CA LEU A 64 7.71 4.28 -2.30
C LEU A 64 7.02 5.49 -1.65
N GLU A 65 7.67 6.66 -1.66
CA GLU A 65 7.05 7.92 -1.23
C GLU A 65 5.84 8.26 -2.08
N ARG A 66 5.95 8.20 -3.41
CA ARG A 66 4.81 8.45 -4.32
C ARG A 66 3.68 7.45 -4.14
N LEU A 67 4.00 6.17 -3.92
CA LEU A 67 3.01 5.15 -3.61
C LEU A 67 2.29 5.46 -2.29
N GLY A 68 3.03 5.81 -1.23
CA GLY A 68 2.46 6.21 0.05
C GLY A 68 1.58 7.43 -0.04
N GLU A 69 2.02 8.47 -0.76
CA GLU A 69 1.24 9.68 -0.98
C GLU A 69 -0.06 9.40 -1.74
N TRP A 70 0.02 8.61 -2.82
CA TRP A 70 -1.15 8.27 -3.61
C TRP A 70 -2.15 7.42 -2.82
N LEU A 71 -1.69 6.38 -2.12
CA LEU A 71 -2.56 5.55 -1.28
C LEU A 71 -3.18 6.36 -0.15
N GLY A 72 -2.41 7.21 0.54
CA GLY A 72 -2.95 8.05 1.59
C GLY A 72 -4.01 9.04 1.08
N ALA A 73 -3.87 9.56 -0.15
CA ALA A 73 -4.83 10.47 -0.74
C ALA A 73 -6.09 9.79 -1.29
N ASN A 74 -6.01 8.52 -1.71
CA ASN A 74 -7.09 7.83 -2.44
C ASN A 74 -7.73 6.67 -1.66
N ALA A 75 -7.08 6.17 -0.62
CA ALA A 75 -7.63 5.06 0.15
C ALA A 75 -8.82 5.49 1.00
N PRO A 76 -9.87 4.66 1.10
CA PRO A 76 -11.01 4.91 1.97
C PRO A 76 -10.57 5.02 3.43
N ASN A 77 -11.30 5.81 4.22
CA ASN A 77 -10.97 6.10 5.63
C ASN A 77 -10.66 4.84 6.45
N ARG A 78 -11.41 3.76 6.25
CA ARG A 78 -11.23 2.47 6.93
C ARG A 78 -9.83 1.85 6.76
N LEU A 79 -9.14 2.15 5.66
CA LEU A 79 -7.78 1.64 5.38
C LEU A 79 -6.67 2.53 5.94
N GLN A 80 -6.94 3.79 6.25
CA GLN A 80 -5.91 4.77 6.63
C GLN A 80 -5.12 4.33 7.87
N ILE A 81 -5.80 3.75 8.87
CA ILE A 81 -5.14 3.19 10.07
C ILE A 81 -4.21 2.04 9.67
N ARG A 82 -4.71 1.07 8.89
CA ARG A 82 -3.92 -0.11 8.47
C ARG A 82 -2.73 0.24 7.58
N LEU A 83 -2.86 1.26 6.73
CA LEU A 83 -1.77 1.82 5.94
C LEU A 83 -0.68 2.39 6.85
N MET A 84 -1.08 3.19 7.84
CA MET A 84 -0.15 3.77 8.82
C MET A 84 0.51 2.71 9.69
N GLU A 85 -0.22 1.69 10.13
CA GLU A 85 0.32 0.54 10.88
C GLU A 85 1.35 -0.23 10.05
N THR A 86 1.02 -0.54 8.79
CA THR A 86 1.94 -1.21 7.86
C THR A 86 3.20 -0.39 7.65
N SER A 87 3.10 0.92 7.55
CA SER A 87 4.27 1.81 7.43
C SER A 87 5.21 1.80 8.64
N LYS A 88 4.73 1.32 9.80
CA LYS A 88 5.46 1.27 11.08
C LYS A 88 5.93 -0.13 11.45
N SER A 89 5.69 -1.15 10.63
CA SER A 89 6.04 -2.53 10.96
C SER A 89 7.54 -2.82 10.96
N SER A 90 8.37 -1.93 10.41
CA SER A 90 9.83 -2.04 10.38
C SER A 90 10.52 -0.67 10.41
N GLN A 91 11.75 -0.63 10.91
CA GLN A 91 12.60 0.57 10.90
C GLN A 91 13.37 0.75 9.58
N HIS A 92 13.23 -0.17 8.62
CA HIS A 92 13.96 -0.09 7.34
C HIS A 92 13.60 1.16 6.52
N ALA A 93 14.56 1.72 5.77
CA ALA A 93 14.38 2.94 4.99
C ALA A 93 13.23 2.86 3.96
N ALA A 94 12.93 1.67 3.44
CA ALA A 94 11.78 1.42 2.56
C ALA A 94 10.43 1.76 3.24
N TYR A 95 10.26 1.31 4.48
CA TYR A 95 9.07 1.59 5.29
C TYR A 95 8.99 3.07 5.66
N GLN A 96 10.13 3.69 5.98
CA GLN A 96 10.20 5.12 6.25
C GLN A 96 9.82 5.98 5.03
N ALA A 97 10.29 5.62 3.84
CA ALA A 97 9.94 6.30 2.59
C ALA A 97 8.43 6.19 2.31
N PHE A 98 7.87 4.98 2.41
CA PHE A 98 6.43 4.77 2.27
C PHE A 98 5.62 5.61 3.29
N ARG A 99 6.04 5.61 4.56
CA ARG A 99 5.42 6.42 5.62
C ARG A 99 5.49 7.92 5.33
N ALA A 100 6.61 8.42 4.82
CA ALA A 100 6.76 9.83 4.49
C ALA A 100 5.72 10.27 3.44
N GLY A 101 5.46 9.42 2.44
CA GLY A 101 4.37 9.61 1.49
C GLY A 101 3.00 9.68 2.16
N LEU A 102 2.68 8.70 3.02
CA LEU A 102 1.40 8.68 3.74
C LEU A 102 1.18 9.95 4.57
N VAL A 103 2.20 10.40 5.31
CA VAL A 103 2.13 11.63 6.11
C VAL A 103 1.91 12.85 5.21
N ARG A 104 2.60 12.94 4.06
CA ARG A 104 2.44 14.03 3.10
C ARG A 104 1.01 14.14 2.55
N SER A 105 0.34 13.01 2.35
CA SER A 105 -1.05 12.99 1.86
C SER A 105 -2.07 13.61 2.85
N GLY A 106 -1.76 13.59 4.15
CA GLY A 106 -2.68 13.94 5.22
C GLY A 106 -3.92 13.03 5.32
N GLY A 107 -3.89 11.84 4.70
CA GLY A 107 -5.05 10.96 4.59
C GLY A 107 -5.61 10.50 5.93
N LEU A 108 -4.73 10.17 6.88
CA LEU A 108 -5.13 9.73 8.22
C LEU A 108 -5.77 10.87 9.02
N GLU A 109 -5.18 12.06 9.01
CA GLU A 109 -5.70 13.24 9.71
C GLU A 109 -7.06 13.67 9.15
N LYS A 110 -7.25 13.59 7.82
CA LYS A 110 -8.54 13.86 7.16
C LYS A 110 -9.59 12.81 7.51
N ALA A 111 -9.21 11.54 7.60
CA ALA A 111 -10.11 10.45 7.93
C ALA A 111 -10.55 10.46 9.41
N TYR A 112 -9.68 10.93 10.31
CA TYR A 112 -9.89 10.95 11.75
C TYR A 112 -9.44 12.30 12.35
N PRO A 113 -10.21 13.39 12.14
CA PRO A 113 -9.88 14.69 12.69
C PRO A 113 -9.94 14.65 14.22
N LYS A 114 -9.00 15.35 14.88
CA LYS A 114 -9.04 15.53 16.34
C LYS A 114 -10.21 16.47 16.67
N ALA A 115 -11.00 16.08 17.68
CA ALA A 115 -12.09 16.89 18.22
C ALA A 115 -11.59 18.15 18.94
#